data_AF-K1STZ0-F1
#
_entry.id   AF-K1STZ0-F1
#
_cell.length_a   1.000
_cell.length_b   1.000
_cell.length_c   1.000
_cell.angle_alpha   90.00
_cell.angle_beta   90.00
_cell.angle_gamma   90.00
#
_symmetry.space_group_name_H-M   'P 1'
#
loop_
_entity.id
_entity.type
_entity.pdbx_description
1 polymer ?
#
loop_
_entity_poly.entity_id
_entity_poly.type
_entity_poly.pdbx_seq_one_letter_code
_entity_poly.pdbx_strand_id
1 'polypeptide(L)'
;MNYSGKLFLAAAALVLSCSNIFAQEPQDSTAVETPAFPEDAPMFKTDGTPKLYYIRNVNIHGVKYLNHEMLKSSAGLIAGDSIYLPSNFISNAISRLWSQRFFADVKIGADIEGDSLDL
;
A
#
# COMPACT_ATOMS: atom_id res chain seq x y z
N MET A 1 59.00 -39.26 34.68
CA MET A 1 58.63 -39.16 33.25
C MET A 1 57.37 -38.29 33.19
N ASN A 2 57.47 -37.15 32.50
CA ASN A 2 56.50 -36.06 32.50
C ASN A 2 55.16 -36.47 31.88
N TYR A 3 54.03 -36.05 32.47
CA TYR A 3 52.86 -35.61 31.71
C TYR A 3 52.14 -34.49 32.47
N SER A 4 52.32 -33.29 31.92
CA SER A 4 51.69 -32.04 32.32
C SER A 4 50.27 -31.94 31.74
N GLY A 5 49.35 -31.42 32.56
CA GLY A 5 48.49 -30.32 32.11
C GLY A 5 46.98 -30.56 31.99
N LYS A 6 46.25 -29.97 32.96
CA LYS A 6 44.96 -29.24 32.83
C LYS A 6 43.74 -30.12 32.45
N LEU A 7 42.89 -30.59 33.36
CA LEU A 7 41.98 -29.91 34.31
C LEU A 7 41.08 -28.84 33.66
N PHE A 8 39.77 -29.04 33.87
CA PHE A 8 38.60 -28.19 33.62
C PHE A 8 37.81 -28.40 32.32
N LEU A 9 36.85 -29.32 32.38
CA LEU A 9 35.64 -29.30 31.56
C LEU A 9 34.45 -29.67 32.46
N ALA A 10 33.94 -28.66 33.15
CA ALA A 10 32.71 -28.75 33.92
C ALA A 10 31.93 -27.44 33.73
N ALA A 11 30.77 -27.54 33.09
CA ALA A 11 29.59 -26.73 33.36
C ALA A 11 28.43 -27.22 32.48
N ALA A 12 27.74 -28.25 32.95
CA ALA A 12 26.33 -28.40 32.67
C ALA A 12 25.58 -27.48 33.65
N ALA A 13 24.96 -26.41 33.15
CA ALA A 13 23.99 -25.60 33.88
C ALA A 13 22.98 -25.08 32.84
N LEU A 14 21.86 -25.79 32.70
CA LEU A 14 20.58 -25.45 33.33
C LEU A 14 19.82 -24.40 32.49
N VAL A 15 18.95 -24.95 31.65
CA VAL A 15 17.81 -24.28 31.02
C VAL A 15 17.09 -23.44 32.07
N LEU A 16 17.17 -22.12 31.97
CA LEU A 16 16.32 -21.21 32.73
C LEU A 16 16.07 -19.90 32.00
N SER A 17 14.79 -19.55 31.96
CA SER A 17 14.19 -18.26 31.62
C SER A 17 13.94 -17.96 30.14
N CYS A 18 12.95 -18.66 29.58
CA CYS A 18 12.01 -18.01 28.67
C CYS A 18 11.31 -16.86 29.43
N SER A 19 11.78 -15.63 29.26
CA SER A 19 11.10 -14.43 29.75
C SER A 19 11.39 -13.22 28.88
N ASN A 20 11.29 -13.38 27.56
CA ASN A 20 10.97 -12.24 26.73
C ASN A 20 9.45 -12.24 26.58
N ILE A 21 8.78 -11.75 27.63
CA ILE A 21 7.44 -11.19 27.48
C ILE A 21 7.65 -9.98 26.58
N PHE A 22 7.47 -10.15 25.28
CA PHE A 22 7.27 -9.04 24.38
C PHE A 22 5.89 -8.49 24.74
N ALA A 23 5.85 -7.56 25.70
CA ALA A 23 4.70 -6.73 25.91
C ALA A 23 4.50 -5.95 24.60
N GLN A 24 3.69 -6.50 23.70
CA GLN A 24 3.16 -5.73 22.60
C GLN A 24 2.24 -4.70 23.23
N GLU A 25 2.73 -3.47 23.31
CA GLU A 25 1.89 -2.30 23.54
C GLU A 25 0.75 -2.39 22.51
N PRO A 26 -0.53 -2.37 22.93
CA PRO A 26 -1.62 -2.22 22.00
C PRO A 26 -1.35 -0.92 21.26
N GLN A 27 -0.96 -0.99 19.98
CA GLN A 27 -0.97 0.18 19.13
C GLN A 27 -2.43 0.61 19.06
N ASP A 28 -2.74 1.63 19.86
CA ASP A 28 -3.93 2.45 19.80
C ASP A 28 -4.24 2.72 18.33
N SER A 29 -5.20 1.97 17.80
CA SER A 29 -5.61 2.02 16.40
C SER A 29 -6.62 3.13 16.16
N THR A 30 -6.61 4.17 17.00
CA THR A 30 -7.46 5.34 16.88
C THR A 30 -6.70 6.53 16.27
N ALA A 31 -5.83 6.27 15.28
CA ALA A 31 -5.49 7.31 14.33
C ALA A 31 -6.65 7.40 13.34
N VAL A 32 -7.52 8.40 13.52
CA VAL A 32 -8.45 8.82 12.48
C VAL A 32 -7.59 9.27 11.30
N GLU A 33 -7.42 8.40 10.31
CA GLU A 33 -6.73 8.74 9.08
C GLU A 33 -7.52 9.86 8.41
N THR A 34 -6.89 11.03 8.23
CA THR A 34 -7.45 12.10 7.41
C THR A 34 -7.84 11.51 6.06
N PRO A 35 -9.08 11.72 5.57
CA PRO A 35 -9.51 11.18 4.30
C PRO A 35 -8.55 11.62 3.19
N ALA A 36 -8.02 10.67 2.43
CA ALA A 36 -7.17 10.94 1.28
C ALA A 36 -7.92 11.67 0.15
N PHE A 37 -9.25 11.70 0.21
CA PHE A 37 -10.12 12.34 -0.76
C PHE A 37 -11.02 13.35 -0.05
N PRO A 38 -11.19 14.57 -0.62
CA PRO A 38 -12.23 15.49 -0.17
C PRO A 38 -13.59 14.81 -0.31
N GLU A 39 -14.38 14.80 0.76
CA GLU A 39 -15.68 14.12 0.79
C GLU A 39 -16.71 14.82 -0.13
N ASP A 40 -16.49 16.09 -0.43
CA ASP A 40 -17.26 16.96 -1.30
C ASP A 40 -16.77 17.00 -2.76
N ALA A 41 -15.79 16.16 -3.11
CA ALA A 41 -15.28 16.09 -4.48
C ALA A 41 -16.40 15.69 -5.48
N PRO A 42 -16.47 16.35 -6.66
CA PRO A 42 -17.49 16.03 -7.65
C PRO A 42 -17.28 14.62 -8.21
N MET A 43 -18.36 13.83 -8.27
CA MET A 43 -18.32 12.54 -8.95
C MET A 43 -18.07 12.72 -10.44
N PHE A 44 -17.12 11.94 -10.97
CA PHE A 44 -16.78 11.95 -12.39
C PHE A 44 -17.99 11.60 -13.25
N LYS A 45 -18.25 12.42 -14.27
CA LYS A 45 -19.41 12.29 -15.17
C LYS A 45 -19.01 11.47 -16.40
N THR A 46 -19.81 10.46 -16.73
CA THR A 46 -19.56 9.58 -17.88
C THR A 46 -20.21 10.09 -19.17
N ASP A 47 -21.12 11.07 -19.06
CA ASP A 47 -21.78 11.75 -20.16
C ASP A 47 -20.95 12.94 -20.63
N GLY A 48 -20.03 12.69 -21.56
CA GLY A 48 -19.20 13.74 -22.15
C GLY A 48 -18.41 13.23 -23.36
N THR A 49 -17.91 14.16 -24.17
CA THR A 49 -17.01 13.82 -25.27
C THR A 49 -15.66 13.39 -24.68
N PRO A 50 -15.14 12.19 -25.02
CA PRO A 50 -13.85 11.75 -24.53
C PRO A 50 -12.72 12.72 -24.93
N LYS A 51 -11.95 13.16 -23.95
CA LYS A 51 -10.72 13.94 -24.11
C LYS A 51 -9.53 13.12 -23.61
N LEU A 52 -8.40 13.22 -24.31
CA LEU A 52 -7.14 12.60 -23.89
C LEU A 52 -6.48 13.40 -22.77
N TYR A 53 -6.04 12.73 -21.72
CA TYR A 53 -5.29 13.29 -20.61
C TYR A 53 -4.00 12.51 -20.35
N TYR A 54 -2.94 13.20 -19.95
CA TYR A 54 -1.66 12.60 -19.56
C TYR A 54 -1.59 12.39 -18.04
N ILE A 55 -1.31 11.16 -17.61
CA ILE A 55 -1.13 10.83 -16.19
C ILE A 55 0.28 11.29 -15.79
N ARG A 56 0.40 12.30 -14.92
CA ARG A 56 1.73 12.74 -14.47
C ARG A 56 2.20 11.95 -13.26
N ASN A 57 1.30 11.69 -12.32
CA ASN A 57 1.60 10.93 -11.13
C ASN A 57 0.41 10.05 -10.68
N VAL A 58 0.71 9.01 -9.91
CA VAL A 58 -0.29 8.13 -9.27
C VAL A 58 0.09 7.98 -7.81
N ASN A 59 -0.79 8.44 -6.91
CA ASN A 59 -0.61 8.42 -5.48
C ASN A 59 -1.51 7.34 -4.86
N ILE A 60 -0.98 6.60 -3.90
CA ILE A 60 -1.71 5.53 -3.21
C ILE A 60 -1.82 5.90 -1.73
N HIS A 61 -3.04 5.82 -1.21
CA HIS A 61 -3.37 6.07 0.19
C HIS A 61 -4.25 4.93 0.74
N GLY A 62 -4.32 4.80 2.07
CA GLY A 62 -5.20 3.82 2.74
C GLY A 62 -4.69 2.37 2.73
N VAL A 63 -3.40 2.14 2.45
CA VAL A 63 -2.75 0.82 2.53
C VAL A 63 -1.50 0.88 3.39
N LYS A 64 -1.33 -0.09 4.31
CA LYS A 64 -0.20 -0.13 5.27
C LYS A 64 0.91 -1.11 4.87
N TYR A 65 0.55 -2.25 4.30
CA TYR A 65 1.48 -3.38 4.08
C TYR A 65 1.58 -3.80 2.61
N LEU A 66 0.82 -3.18 1.71
CA LEU A 66 0.81 -3.52 0.29
C LEU A 66 1.85 -2.68 -0.47
N ASN A 67 2.51 -3.29 -1.45
CA ASN A 67 3.50 -2.60 -2.27
C ASN A 67 2.82 -1.66 -3.28
N HIS A 68 3.07 -0.36 -3.19
CA HIS A 68 2.43 0.65 -4.03
C HIS A 68 2.68 0.45 -5.52
N GLU A 69 3.88 0.04 -5.93
CA GLU A 69 4.19 -0.19 -7.34
C GLU A 69 3.42 -1.39 -7.91
N MET A 70 3.23 -2.43 -7.10
CA MET A 70 2.36 -3.55 -7.47
C MET A 70 0.90 -3.12 -7.61
N LEU A 71 0.42 -2.21 -6.75
CA LEU A 71 -0.95 -1.69 -6.83
C LEU A 71 -1.18 -0.84 -8.08
N LYS A 72 -0.25 0.07 -8.39
CA LYS A 72 -0.25 0.86 -9.63
C LYS A 72 -0.30 -0.05 -10.86
N SER A 73 0.58 -1.04 -10.90
CA SER A 73 0.65 -2.04 -11.98
C SER A 73 -0.64 -2.87 -12.09
N SER A 74 -1.20 -3.34 -10.96
CA SER A 74 -2.43 -4.14 -10.95
C SER A 74 -3.66 -3.35 -11.43
N ALA A 75 -3.74 -2.06 -11.09
CA ALA A 75 -4.77 -1.17 -11.58
C ALA A 75 -4.58 -0.84 -13.08
N GLY A 76 -3.35 -0.95 -13.58
CA GLY A 76 -2.96 -0.46 -14.90
C GLY A 76 -2.86 1.06 -14.95
N LEU A 77 -2.61 1.71 -13.80
CA LEU A 77 -2.42 3.16 -13.69
C LEU A 77 -0.92 3.44 -13.66
N ILE A 78 -0.38 4.00 -14.74
CA ILE A 78 1.06 4.19 -14.92
C ILE A 78 1.31 5.67 -15.20
N ALA A 79 2.19 6.29 -14.41
CA ALA A 79 2.64 7.65 -14.68
C ALA A 79 3.40 7.71 -16.01
N GLY A 80 3.11 8.71 -16.83
CA GLY A 80 3.61 8.87 -18.19
C GLY A 80 2.67 8.34 -19.28
N ASP A 81 1.66 7.55 -18.92
CA ASP A 81 0.65 7.08 -19.88
C ASP A 81 -0.39 8.17 -20.17
N SER A 82 -1.21 7.93 -21.20
CA SER A 82 -2.34 8.78 -21.55
C SER A 82 -3.64 7.98 -21.57
N ILE A 83 -4.71 8.60 -21.09
CA ILE A 83 -6.03 7.98 -20.93
C ILE A 83 -7.13 8.90 -21.47
N TYR A 84 -8.17 8.31 -22.03
CA TYR A 84 -9.37 9.05 -22.41
C TYR A 84 -10.32 9.15 -21.22
N LEU A 85 -10.87 10.34 -21.00
CA LEU A 85 -11.92 10.60 -20.02
C LEU A 85 -13.06 11.42 -20.68
N PRO A 86 -14.33 11.01 -20.56
CA PRO A 86 -14.79 9.76 -19.93
C PRO A 86 -14.42 8.50 -20.74
N SER A 87 -14.13 7.40 -20.03
CA SER A 87 -13.97 6.05 -20.59
C SER A 87 -14.13 4.97 -19.51
N ASN A 88 -14.15 3.70 -19.90
CA ASN A 88 -14.20 2.54 -18.99
C ASN A 88 -12.87 2.27 -18.27
N PHE A 89 -11.82 3.05 -18.53
CA PHE A 89 -10.48 2.80 -18.00
C PHE A 89 -10.45 2.78 -16.47
N ILE A 90 -11.05 3.78 -15.82
CA ILE A 90 -11.12 3.87 -14.35
C ILE A 90 -11.95 2.73 -13.76
N SER A 91 -13.12 2.41 -14.34
CA SER A 91 -13.95 1.30 -13.88
C SER A 91 -13.24 -0.06 -14.00
N ASN A 92 -12.47 -0.26 -15.07
CA ASN A 92 -11.66 -1.46 -15.26
C ASN A 92 -10.50 -1.51 -14.26
N ALA A 93 -9.86 -0.39 -13.95
CA ALA A 93 -8.82 -0.31 -12.93
C ALA A 93 -9.34 -0.73 -11.55
N ILE A 94 -10.50 -0.20 -11.13
CA ILE A 94 -11.18 -0.60 -9.90
C ILE A 94 -11.49 -2.11 -9.91
N SER A 95 -12.02 -2.62 -11.02
CA SER A 95 -12.35 -4.05 -11.16
C SER A 95 -11.12 -4.95 -11.02
N ARG A 96 -9.96 -4.53 -11.55
CA ARG A 96 -8.69 -5.27 -11.40
C ARG A 96 -8.17 -5.24 -9.97
N LEU A 97 -8.34 -4.14 -9.25
CA LEU A 97 -7.97 -4.06 -7.84
C LEU A 97 -8.86 -4.96 -6.99
N TRP A 98 -10.19 -4.93 -7.20
CA TRP A 98 -11.14 -5.78 -6.50
C TRP A 98 -10.91 -7.28 -6.76
N SER A 99 -10.43 -7.66 -7.95
CA SER A 99 -10.14 -9.07 -8.25
C SER A 99 -9.04 -9.64 -7.37
N GLN A 100 -8.17 -8.80 -6.78
CA GLN A 100 -7.14 -9.20 -5.82
C GLN A 100 -7.71 -9.54 -4.44
N ARG A 101 -8.96 -9.17 -4.14
CA ARG A 101 -9.66 -9.46 -2.86
C ARG A 101 -9.03 -8.89 -1.59
N PHE A 102 -8.09 -7.95 -1.71
CA PHE A 102 -7.42 -7.31 -0.56
C PHE A 102 -8.16 -6.08 -0.02
N PHE A 103 -9.16 -5.56 -0.75
CA PHE A 103 -9.77 -4.28 -0.46
C PHE A 103 -11.26 -4.44 -0.11
N ALA A 104 -11.69 -3.73 0.93
CA ALA A 104 -13.11 -3.56 1.24
C ALA A 104 -13.74 -2.43 0.42
N ASP A 105 -12.97 -1.39 0.10
CA ASP A 105 -13.38 -0.24 -0.69
C ASP A 105 -12.22 0.26 -1.56
N VAL A 106 -12.53 0.80 -2.74
CA VAL A 106 -11.56 1.41 -3.66
C VAL A 106 -12.18 2.64 -4.28
N LYS A 107 -11.50 3.78 -4.12
CA LYS A 107 -11.84 5.06 -4.72
C LYS A 107 -10.66 5.56 -5.55
N ILE A 108 -10.94 6.11 -6.72
CA ILE A 108 -9.94 6.74 -7.59
C ILE A 108 -10.43 8.15 -7.85
N GLY A 109 -9.62 9.13 -7.46
CA GLY A 109 -9.82 10.54 -7.77
C GLY A 109 -8.90 10.97 -8.91
N ALA A 110 -9.12 12.17 -9.43
CA ALA A 110 -8.20 12.79 -10.35
C ALA A 110 -8.19 14.30 -10.08
N ASP A 111 -7.00 14.88 -9.99
CA ASP A 111 -6.81 16.32 -10.07
C ASP A 111 -6.40 16.66 -11.51
N ILE A 112 -7.19 17.51 -12.18
CA ILE A 112 -7.04 17.80 -13.61
C ILE A 112 -6.50 19.21 -13.78
N GLU A 113 -5.35 19.32 -14.45
CA GLU A 113 -4.77 20.60 -14.83
C GLU A 113 -4.48 20.60 -16.35
N GLY A 114 -5.32 21.32 -17.10
CA GLY A 114 -5.19 21.42 -18.56
C GLY A 114 -5.44 20.09 -19.28
N ASP A 115 -4.37 19.52 -19.82
CA ASP A 115 -4.36 18.24 -20.55
C ASP A 115 -3.71 17.10 -19.73
N SER A 116 -3.38 17.38 -18.47
CA SER A 116 -2.71 16.44 -17.57
C SER A 116 -3.53 16.21 -16.31
N LEU A 117 -3.30 15.08 -15.66
CA LEU A 117 -3.94 14.75 -14.40
C LEU A 117 -3.02 13.97 -13.46
N ASP A 118 -3.31 14.10 -12.17
CA ASP A 118 -2.72 13.28 -11.12
C ASP A 118 -3.81 12.39 -10.52
N LEU A 119 -3.49 11.10 -10.36
CA LEU A 119 -4.38 10.06 -9.81
C LEU A 119 -4.06 9.75 -8.34
#